data_AF-A0AAU2VTI7-F1
#
_entry.id   AF-A0AAU2VTI7-F1
#
_cell.length_a   1.000
_cell.length_b   1.000
_cell.length_c   1.000
_cell.angle_alpha   90.00
_cell.angle_beta   90.00
_cell.angle_gamma   90.00
#
_symmetry.space_group_name_H-M   'P 1'
#
loop_
_entity.id
_entity.type
_entity.pdbx_description
1 polymer ?
#
loop_
_entity_poly.entity_id
_entity_poly.type
_entity_poly.pdbx_seq_one_letter_code
_entity_poly.pdbx_strand_id
1 'polypeptide(L)'
;MLDRYREAAAEFQTGSVPPTMTGWWLTKKNHVSADRTWADMGIAIAWLTKQYEANLPFERADGLRAYISLDSKLEYATDVLACGVDVSWVYYVPSKNLIAFSVVCCPNRFHPELPCPLPPQ
;
A
#
# COMPACT_ATOMS: atom_id res chain seq x y z
N MET A 1 -29.30 14.02 0.45
CA MET A 1 -28.48 12.84 0.13
C MET A 1 -27.05 13.25 -0.26
N LEU A 2 -26.87 14.20 -1.20
CA LEU A 2 -25.56 14.71 -1.62
C LEU A 2 -24.69 15.25 -0.47
N ASP A 3 -25.28 15.99 0.48
CA ASP A 3 -24.51 16.55 1.59
C ASP A 3 -23.98 15.49 2.56
N ARG A 4 -24.80 14.47 2.87
CA ARG A 4 -24.36 13.31 3.66
C ARG A 4 -23.24 12.53 2.98
N TYR A 5 -23.30 12.39 1.66
CA TYR A 5 -22.23 11.75 0.88
C TYR A 5 -20.92 12.55 0.93
N ARG A 6 -20.99 13.88 0.78
CA ARG A 6 -19.82 14.76 0.87
C ARG A 6 -19.16 14.70 2.24
N GLU A 7 -19.96 14.68 3.30
CA GLU A 7 -19.46 14.54 4.67
C GLU A 7 -18.77 13.19 4.89
N ALA A 8 -19.42 12.09 4.50
CA ALA A 8 -18.82 10.76 4.60
C ALA A 8 -17.51 10.65 3.79
N ALA A 9 -17.45 11.27 2.61
CA ALA A 9 -16.23 11.32 1.80
C ALA A 9 -15.11 12.11 2.50
N ALA A 10 -15.44 13.26 3.12
CA ALA A 10 -14.47 14.05 3.87
C ALA A 10 -13.95 13.30 5.11
N GLU A 11 -14.83 12.62 5.85
CA GLU A 11 -14.47 11.76 6.99
C GLU A 11 -13.60 10.59 6.55
N PHE A 12 -13.91 9.99 5.40
CA PHE A 12 -13.10 8.90 4.84
C PHE A 12 -11.67 9.35 4.53
N GLN A 13 -11.47 10.52 3.93
CA GLN A 13 -10.15 11.04 3.55
C GLN A 13 -9.19 11.21 4.72
N THR A 14 -9.70 11.44 5.94
CA THR A 14 -8.91 11.70 7.15
C THR A 14 -9.01 10.60 8.21
N GLY A 15 -10.02 9.74 8.14
CA GLY A 15 -10.27 8.67 9.11
C GLY A 15 -9.31 7.49 9.01
N SER A 16 -9.50 6.49 9.87
CA SER A 16 -8.64 5.28 9.95
C SER A 16 -9.15 4.11 9.11
N VAL A 17 -10.36 4.17 8.59
CA VAL A 17 -10.95 3.08 7.80
C VAL A 17 -10.19 2.95 6.47
N PRO A 18 -9.71 1.73 6.12
CA PRO A 18 -9.04 1.49 4.85
C PRO A 18 -10.05 1.52 3.68
N PRO A 19 -9.63 1.93 2.46
CA PRO A 19 -10.44 1.77 1.27
C PRO A 19 -10.73 0.29 0.98
N THR A 20 -11.81 0.04 0.25
CA THR A 20 -12.14 -1.28 -0.31
C THR A 20 -11.26 -1.66 -1.51
N MET A 21 -10.76 -0.67 -2.26
CA MET A 21 -9.87 -0.88 -3.42
C MET A 21 -8.58 -0.08 -3.24
N THR A 22 -7.43 -0.69 -3.54
CA THR A 22 -6.10 -0.14 -3.23
C THR A 22 -5.85 1.24 -3.81
N GLY A 23 -6.26 1.53 -5.04
CA GLY A 23 -6.06 2.86 -5.66
C GLY A 23 -6.65 4.02 -4.85
N TRP A 24 -7.72 3.79 -4.09
CA TRP A 24 -8.36 4.83 -3.28
C TRP A 24 -7.54 5.31 -2.09
N TRP A 25 -6.43 4.63 -1.75
CA TRP A 25 -5.43 5.16 -0.83
C TRP A 25 -4.87 6.51 -1.30
N LEU A 26 -4.85 6.80 -2.61
CA LEU A 26 -4.44 8.11 -3.14
C LEU A 26 -5.29 9.27 -2.61
N THR A 27 -6.50 9.00 -2.11
CA THR A 27 -7.39 10.02 -1.53
C THR A 27 -7.18 10.25 -0.03
N LYS A 28 -6.41 9.38 0.63
CA LYS A 28 -6.20 9.40 2.09
C LYS A 28 -5.06 10.36 2.44
N LYS A 29 -5.39 11.63 2.72
CA LYS A 29 -4.42 12.74 2.91
C LYS A 29 -3.25 12.41 3.84
N ASN A 30 -3.51 11.70 4.95
CA ASN A 30 -2.49 11.34 5.93
C ASN A 30 -1.57 10.18 5.50
N HIS A 31 -1.87 9.53 4.38
CA HIS A 31 -1.13 8.38 3.86
C HIS A 31 -0.36 8.69 2.56
N VAL A 32 -0.55 9.89 2.02
CA VAL A 32 0.00 10.31 0.71
C VAL A 32 0.85 11.57 0.81
N SER A 33 1.39 11.84 1.99
CA SER A 33 2.31 12.96 2.20
C SER A 33 3.56 12.84 1.32
N ALA A 34 4.26 13.95 1.13
CA ALA A 34 5.42 14.00 0.24
C ALA A 34 6.55 13.04 0.66
N ASP A 35 6.72 12.77 1.96
CA ASP A 35 7.68 11.79 2.48
C ASP A 35 7.30 10.33 2.21
N ARG A 36 6.05 10.09 1.80
CA ARG A 36 5.46 8.79 1.47
C ARG A 36 5.15 8.63 -0.02
N THR A 37 5.60 9.57 -0.83
CA THR A 37 5.39 9.56 -2.29
C THR A 37 6.74 9.70 -2.98
N TRP A 38 7.02 8.82 -3.93
CA TRP A 38 8.33 8.72 -4.56
C TRP A 38 8.17 8.59 -6.07
N ALA A 39 9.10 9.20 -6.83
CA ALA A 39 9.20 9.02 -8.27
C ALA A 39 10.06 7.80 -8.66
N ASP A 40 10.91 7.34 -7.74
CA ASP A 40 11.84 6.23 -7.95
C ASP A 40 11.25 4.93 -7.38
N MET A 41 11.08 3.93 -8.25
CA MET A 41 10.56 2.61 -7.87
C MET A 41 11.49 1.87 -6.88
N GLY A 42 12.80 2.04 -7.00
CA GLY A 42 13.79 1.48 -6.08
C GLY A 42 13.62 2.00 -4.66
N ILE A 43 13.25 3.28 -4.49
CA ILE A 43 12.90 3.82 -3.17
C ILE A 43 11.64 3.14 -2.60
N ALA A 44 10.62 2.93 -3.43
CA ALA A 44 9.40 2.24 -3.01
C ALA A 44 9.66 0.77 -2.61
N ILE A 45 10.48 0.06 -3.38
CA ILE A 45 10.91 -1.31 -3.08
C ILE A 45 11.73 -1.34 -1.78
N ALA A 46 12.69 -0.44 -1.61
CA ALA A 46 13.48 -0.36 -0.38
C ALA A 46 12.61 -0.06 0.84
N TRP A 47 11.58 0.78 0.68
CA TRP A 47 10.60 1.04 1.73
C TRP A 47 9.83 -0.24 2.09
N LEU A 48 9.31 -0.99 1.12
CA LEU A 48 8.61 -2.26 1.34
C LEU A 48 9.50 -3.27 2.07
N THR A 49 10.76 -3.44 1.62
CA THR A 49 11.74 -4.32 2.27
C THR A 49 11.93 -3.94 3.74
N LYS A 50 12.18 -2.66 4.01
CA LYS A 50 12.35 -2.14 5.38
C LYS A 50 11.13 -2.41 6.25
N GLN A 51 9.92 -2.22 5.73
CA GLN A 51 8.69 -2.51 6.48
C GLN A 51 8.56 -4.00 6.79
N TYR A 52 8.90 -4.87 5.84
CA TYR A 52 8.84 -6.31 6.02
C TYR A 52 9.85 -6.80 7.06
N GLU A 53 11.11 -6.35 6.99
CA GLU A 53 12.16 -6.72 7.94
C GLU A 53 11.84 -6.25 9.37
N ALA A 54 11.23 -5.07 9.52
CA ALA A 54 10.78 -4.57 10.81
C ALA A 54 9.55 -5.31 11.35
N ASN A 55 8.79 -5.99 10.48
CA ASN A 55 7.54 -6.65 10.82
C ASN A 55 7.49 -8.02 10.13
N LEU A 56 8.34 -8.95 10.58
CA LEU A 56 8.41 -10.28 9.97
C LEU A 56 7.08 -11.04 10.10
N PRO A 57 6.63 -11.76 9.06
CA PRO A 57 5.46 -12.61 9.15
C PRO A 57 5.59 -13.67 10.23
N PHE A 58 4.46 -14.11 10.79
CA PHE A 58 4.47 -15.21 11.75
C PHE A 58 5.02 -16.50 11.11
N GLU A 59 5.78 -17.25 11.90
CA GLU A 59 6.24 -18.58 11.53
C GLU A 59 5.29 -19.64 12.09
N ARG A 60 5.03 -20.68 11.30
CA ARG A 60 4.18 -21.79 11.72
C ARG A 60 4.91 -22.64 12.76
N ALA A 61 4.14 -23.37 13.58
CA ALA A 61 4.70 -24.28 14.57
C ALA A 61 5.51 -25.44 13.97
N ASP A 62 5.27 -25.78 12.70
CA ASP A 62 6.01 -26.80 11.95
C ASP A 62 7.32 -26.27 11.32
N GLY A 63 7.70 -25.01 11.60
CA GLY A 63 8.90 -24.38 11.06
C GLY A 63 8.80 -23.99 9.58
N LEU A 64 7.63 -24.19 8.94
CA LEU A 64 7.39 -23.75 7.57
C LEU A 64 6.92 -22.29 7.55
N ARG A 65 7.19 -21.61 6.44
CA ARG A 65 6.72 -20.23 6.23
C ARG A 65 5.19 -20.23 6.06
N ALA A 66 4.51 -19.32 6.76
CA ALA A 66 3.09 -19.10 6.57
C ALA A 66 2.77 -18.31 5.28
N TYR A 67 3.74 -17.56 4.79
CA TYR A 67 3.62 -16.69 3.62
C TYR A 67 4.78 -16.93 2.66
N ILE A 68 4.61 -16.47 1.43
CA ILE A 68 5.67 -16.50 0.42
C ILE A 68 6.91 -15.71 0.88
N SER A 69 8.08 -16.10 0.39
CA SER A 69 9.38 -15.49 0.74
C SER A 69 9.44 -14.00 0.39
N LEU A 70 10.35 -13.29 1.06
CA LEU A 70 10.66 -11.90 0.71
C LEU A 70 11.16 -11.79 -0.74
N ASP A 71 12.05 -12.69 -1.17
CA ASP A 71 12.58 -12.68 -2.53
C ASP A 71 11.48 -12.75 -3.59
N SER A 72 10.51 -13.65 -3.44
CA SER A 72 9.40 -13.75 -4.39
C SER A 72 8.43 -12.57 -4.29
N LYS A 73 8.28 -11.95 -3.11
CA LYS A 73 7.52 -10.69 -2.98
C LYS A 73 8.20 -9.55 -3.74
N LEU A 74 9.52 -9.47 -3.66
CA LEU A 74 10.33 -8.44 -4.31
C LEU A 74 10.38 -8.63 -5.82
N GLU A 75 10.53 -9.87 -6.28
CA GLU A 75 10.47 -10.23 -7.70
C GLU A 75 9.13 -9.79 -8.30
N TYR A 76 8.01 -10.19 -7.68
CA TYR A 76 6.68 -9.78 -8.12
C TYR A 76 6.50 -8.26 -8.07
N ALA A 77 6.88 -7.62 -6.96
CA ALA A 77 6.69 -6.17 -6.79
C ALA A 77 7.47 -5.37 -7.83
N THR A 78 8.70 -5.79 -8.15
CA THR A 78 9.56 -5.12 -9.15
C THR A 78 8.94 -5.21 -10.54
N ASP A 79 8.39 -6.36 -10.91
CA ASP A 79 7.75 -6.58 -12.21
C ASP A 79 6.48 -5.74 -12.37
N VAL A 80 5.56 -5.82 -11.40
CA VAL A 80 4.23 -5.22 -11.57
C VAL A 80 4.22 -3.70 -11.34
N LEU A 81 5.09 -3.17 -10.46
CA LEU A 81 5.19 -1.72 -10.24
C LEU A 81 5.70 -1.00 -11.49
N ALA A 82 6.64 -1.62 -12.23
CA ALA A 82 7.10 -1.08 -13.51
C ALA A 82 5.97 -0.98 -14.56
N CYS A 83 4.92 -1.80 -14.40
CA CYS A 83 3.73 -1.81 -15.25
C CYS A 83 2.59 -0.92 -14.72
N GLY A 84 2.82 -0.14 -13.66
CA GLY A 84 1.82 0.74 -13.05
C GLY A 84 0.74 0.00 -12.26
N VAL A 85 1.05 -1.19 -11.74
CA VAL A 85 0.12 -2.00 -10.94
C VAL A 85 0.46 -1.87 -9.46
N ASP A 86 -0.54 -1.55 -8.65
CA ASP A 86 -0.40 -1.43 -7.19
C ASP A 86 0.07 -2.75 -6.55
N VAL A 87 0.86 -2.64 -5.48
CA VAL A 87 1.32 -3.79 -4.69
C VAL A 87 0.83 -3.66 -3.27
N SER A 88 0.24 -4.74 -2.74
CA SER A 88 -0.15 -4.84 -1.33
C SER A 88 0.43 -6.11 -0.70
N TRP A 89 1.11 -5.96 0.42
CA TRP A 89 1.58 -7.07 1.26
C TRP A 89 0.76 -7.10 2.54
N VAL A 90 0.06 -8.20 2.77
CA VAL A 90 -0.82 -8.38 3.92
C VAL A 90 -0.51 -9.72 4.58
N TYR A 91 -0.25 -9.71 5.88
CA TYR A 91 0.04 -10.92 6.63
C TYR A 91 -0.06 -10.70 8.15
N TYR A 92 -0.22 -11.80 8.88
CA TYR A 92 -0.16 -11.80 10.34
C TYR A 92 1.28 -11.84 10.84
N VAL A 93 1.55 -11.09 11.90
CA VAL A 93 2.82 -11.11 12.65
C VAL A 93 2.70 -11.97 13.92
N PRO A 94 3.80 -12.32 14.62
CA PRO A 94 3.75 -13.17 15.81
C PRO A 94 2.80 -12.70 16.93
N SER A 95 2.57 -11.38 17.04
CA SER A 95 1.61 -10.80 18.00
C SER A 95 0.14 -11.00 17.62
N LYS A 96 -0.17 -11.75 16.57
CA LYS A 96 -1.51 -12.01 16.01
C LYS A 96 -2.20 -10.77 15.43
N ASN A 97 -1.50 -9.65 15.33
CA ASN A 97 -1.96 -8.48 14.59
C ASN A 97 -1.80 -8.73 13.09
N LEU A 98 -2.74 -8.19 12.31
CA LEU A 98 -2.62 -8.13 10.85
C LEU A 98 -1.92 -6.83 10.47
N ILE A 99 -0.93 -6.93 9.59
CA ILE A 99 -0.30 -5.75 8.99
C ILE A 99 -0.56 -5.71 7.49
N ALA A 100 -0.63 -4.50 6.95
CA ALA A 100 -0.82 -4.26 5.53
C ALA A 100 0.09 -3.10 5.08
N PHE A 101 0.95 -3.37 4.10
CA PHE A 101 1.75 -2.36 3.43
C PHE A 101 1.30 -2.29 1.98
N SER A 102 1.13 -1.09 1.44
CA SER A 102 0.75 -0.91 0.03
C SER A 102 1.58 0.18 -0.62
N VAL A 103 2.04 -0.09 -1.84
CA VAL A 103 2.58 0.90 -2.77
C VAL A 103 1.55 1.07 -3.87
N VAL A 104 1.11 2.31 -4.08
CA VAL A 104 0.02 2.64 -4.98
C VAL A 104 0.60 3.48 -6.11
N CYS A 105 0.46 3.00 -7.34
CA CYS A 105 0.95 3.69 -8.52
C CYS A 105 0.07 4.91 -8.80
N CYS A 106 0.71 6.01 -9.18
CA CYS A 106 0.05 7.19 -9.70
C CYS A 106 0.75 7.72 -10.95
N PRO A 107 0.04 8.04 -12.05
CA PRO A 107 -1.42 7.88 -12.24
C PRO A 107 -1.86 6.43 -12.11
N ASN A 108 -2.98 6.19 -11.41
CA ASN A 108 -3.43 4.84 -11.14
C ASN A 108 -4.08 4.24 -12.39
N ARG A 109 -3.62 3.06 -12.80
CA ARG A 109 -4.08 2.41 -14.03
C ARG A 109 -5.56 2.00 -13.99
N PHE A 110 -6.07 1.63 -12.82
CA PHE A 110 -7.44 1.14 -12.64
C PHE A 110 -8.42 2.23 -12.20
N HIS A 111 -7.89 3.34 -11.68
CA HIS A 111 -8.64 4.50 -11.23
C HIS A 111 -8.01 5.80 -11.79
N PRO A 112 -8.03 6.00 -13.12
CA PRO A 112 -7.35 7.12 -13.78
C PRO A 112 -7.91 8.50 -13.38
N GLU A 113 -9.10 8.54 -12.80
CA GLU A 113 -9.73 9.75 -12.25
C GLU A 113 -9.12 10.23 -10.92
N LEU A 114 -8.35 9.37 -10.24
CA LEU A 114 -7.73 9.74 -8.96
C LEU A 114 -6.50 10.62 -9.21
N PRO A 115 -6.42 11.81 -8.57
CA PRO A 115 -5.29 12.70 -8.74
C PRO A 115 -4.05 12.15 -8.04
N CYS A 116 -2.87 12.48 -8.57
CA CYS A 116 -1.62 12.20 -7.87
C CYS A 116 -1.42 13.15 -6.69
N PRO A 117 -0.92 12.64 -5.55
CA PRO A 117 -0.67 13.45 -4.36
C PRO A 117 0.42 14.50 -4.57
N LEU A 118 1.40 14.18 -5.41
CA LEU A 118 2.43 15.10 -5.86
C LEU A 118 2.16 15.52 -7.31
N PRO A 119 2.52 16.76 -7.70
CA PRO A 119 2.51 17.15 -9.09
C PRO A 119 3.43 16.22 -9.91
N PRO A 120 3.12 15.98 -11.19
CA PRO A 120 4.01 15.22 -12.07
C PRO A 120 5.38 15.89 -12.09
N GLN A 121 6.44 15.08 -11.90
CA GLN A 121 7.84 15.52 -12.00
C GLN A 121 8.37 15.33 -13.41
#